data_AF-A0A354C3Y6-F1
#
_entry.id   AF-A0A354C3Y6-F1
#
_cell.length_a   1.000
_cell.length_b   1.000
_cell.length_c   1.000
_cell.angle_alpha   90.00
_cell.angle_beta   90.00
_cell.angle_gamma   90.00
#
_symmetry.space_group_name_H-M   'P 1'
#
loop_
_entity.id
_entity.type
_entity.pdbx_description
1 polymer ?
#
loop_
_entity_poly.entity_id
_entity_poly.type
_entity_poly.pdbx_seq_one_letter_code
_entity_poly.pdbx_strand_id
1 'polypeptide(L)'
;MAFINLKDKLIQAKIVYYGPGKCGKTTNLEYIYNKCREQINSKMVTIKTQGDRTLFFDFFPFDIGRIERYDVKIQLYTVPGQVKYNSTRRLV
;
A
#
# COMPACT_ATOMS: atom_id res chain seq x y z
N MET A 1 2.24 -2.17 -12.11
CA MET A 1 1.29 -2.01 -13.23
C MET A 1 -0.07 -1.66 -12.64
N ALA A 2 -0.75 -0.64 -13.17
CA ALA A 2 -2.06 -0.22 -12.66
C ALA A 2 -3.16 -1.16 -13.18
N PHE A 3 -4.13 -1.48 -12.34
CA PHE A 3 -5.30 -2.26 -12.70
C PHE A 3 -6.45 -1.31 -13.07
N ILE A 4 -7.02 -1.48 -14.26
CA ILE A 4 -8.11 -0.63 -14.75
C ILE A 4 -9.39 -1.46 -14.77
N ASN A 5 -10.34 -1.11 -13.92
CA ASN A 5 -11.69 -1.66 -13.93
C ASN A 5 -12.59 -0.77 -14.78
N LEU A 6 -12.95 -1.26 -15.97
CA LEU A 6 -13.79 -0.54 -16.93
C LEU A 6 -15.25 -0.43 -16.47
N LYS A 7 -15.76 -1.43 -15.74
CA LYS A 7 -17.16 -1.48 -15.28
C LYS A 7 -17.40 -0.43 -14.21
N ASP A 8 -16.50 -0.36 -13.23
CA ASP A 8 -16.61 0.56 -12.09
C ASP A 8 -15.95 1.92 -12.37
N LYS A 9 -15.40 2.12 -13.57
CA LYS A 9 -14.61 3.30 -13.95
C LYS A 9 -13.56 3.64 -12.89
N LEU A 10 -12.75 2.65 -12.54
CA LEU A 10 -11.78 2.76 -11.45
C LEU A 10 -10.39 2.35 -11.91
N ILE A 11 -9.41 3.23 -11.72
CA ILE A 11 -7.99 2.93 -11.90
C ILE A 11 -7.40 2.69 -10.51
N GLN A 12 -6.76 1.53 -10.32
CA GLN A 12 -6.07 1.17 -9.09
C GLN A 12 -4.56 1.08 -9.35
N ALA A 13 -3.79 1.93 -8.67
CA ALA A 13 -2.34 1.89 -8.72
C ALA A 13 -1.78 1.37 -7.39
N LYS A 14 -0.87 0.40 -7.47
CA LYS A 14 -0.14 -0.17 -6.33
C LYS A 14 1.24 0.46 -6.25
N ILE A 15 1.57 1.07 -5.12
CA ILE A 15 2.91 1.61 -4.81
C ILE A 15 3.49 0.80 -3.66
N VAL A 16 4.65 0.16 -3.91
CA VAL A 16 5.34 -0.66 -2.92
C VAL A 16 6.57 0.07 -2.42
N TYR A 17 6.60 0.37 -1.13
CA TYR A 17 7.78 0.83 -0.42
C TYR A 17 8.70 -0.36 -0.20
N TYR A 18 9.87 -0.30 -0.79
CA TYR A 18 10.84 -1.38 -0.79
C TYR A 18 12.18 -0.90 -0.23
N GLY A 19 12.86 -1.75 0.54
CA GLY A 19 14.14 -1.41 1.15
C GLY A 19 14.50 -2.30 2.33
N PRO A 20 15.71 -2.14 2.92
CA PRO A 20 16.18 -2.93 4.05
C PRO A 20 15.30 -2.84 5.30
N GLY A 21 15.46 -3.78 6.25
CA GLY A 21 14.77 -3.71 7.53
C GLY A 21 15.06 -2.39 8.26
N LYS A 22 14.08 -1.84 8.97
CA LYS A 22 14.22 -0.60 9.77
C LYS A 22 14.62 0.68 8.99
N CYS A 23 14.56 0.68 7.66
CA CYS A 23 14.87 1.88 6.85
C CYS A 23 13.73 2.93 6.78
N GLY A 24 12.77 2.91 7.72
CA GLY A 24 11.70 3.92 7.80
C GLY A 24 10.49 3.73 6.88
N LYS A 25 10.31 2.58 6.21
CA LYS A 25 9.16 2.37 5.30
C LYS A 25 7.80 2.52 6.00
N THR A 26 7.59 1.80 7.11
CA THR A 26 6.36 1.87 7.89
C THR A 26 6.12 3.29 8.40
N THR A 27 7.17 3.95 8.91
CA THR A 27 7.12 5.35 9.34
C THR A 27 6.65 6.29 8.23
N ASN A 28 7.03 6.05 6.97
CA ASN A 28 6.57 6.86 5.85
C ASN A 28 5.08 6.66 5.54
N LEU A 29 4.57 5.42 5.61
CA LEU A 29 3.15 5.14 5.41
C LEU A 29 2.31 5.73 6.56
N GLU A 30 2.77 5.63 7.80
CA GLU A 30 2.15 6.26 8.97
C GLU A 30 2.10 7.79 8.83
N TYR A 31 3.20 8.41 8.37
CA TYR A 31 3.25 9.85 8.13
C TYR A 31 2.21 10.29 7.10
N ILE A 32 2.16 9.61 5.94
CA ILE A 32 1.19 9.92 4.88
C ILE A 32 -0.24 9.74 5.39
N TYR A 33 -0.53 8.63 6.07
CA TYR A 33 -1.86 8.35 6.62
C TYR A 33 -2.32 9.41 7.62
N ASN A 34 -1.43 9.84 8.52
CA ASN A 34 -1.73 10.87 9.50
C ASN A 34 -1.94 12.24 8.85
N LYS A 35 -1.13 12.59 7.85
CA LYS A 35 -1.24 13.88 7.15
C LYS A 35 -2.47 14.00 6.27
N CYS A 36 -2.86 12.90 5.64
CA CYS A 36 -4.02 12.87 4.75
C CYS A 36 -5.29 12.42 5.46
N ARG A 37 -5.31 12.27 6.80
CA ARG A 37 -6.39 11.60 7.55
C ARG A 37 -7.81 12.05 7.22
N GLU A 38 -8.01 13.34 6.93
CA GLU A 38 -9.31 13.92 6.57
C GLU A 38 -9.79 13.56 5.16
N GLN A 39 -8.86 13.28 4.24
CA GLN A 39 -9.12 12.86 2.85
C GLN A 39 -9.29 11.34 2.74
N ILE A 40 -9.19 10.67 3.88
CA ILE A 40 -8.86 9.26 4.01
C ILE A 40 -10.02 8.57 4.74
N ASN A 41 -10.94 7.98 3.96
CA ASN A 41 -12.13 7.33 4.51
C ASN A 41 -11.91 5.89 4.99
N SER A 42 -10.75 5.29 4.72
CA SER A 42 -10.44 3.93 5.17
C SER A 42 -9.53 3.92 6.40
N LYS A 43 -9.25 2.74 6.94
CA LYS A 43 -8.29 2.57 8.04
C LYS A 43 -7.02 1.95 7.48
N MET A 44 -5.88 2.33 8.03
CA MET A 44 -4.66 1.56 7.85
C MET A 44 -4.90 0.14 8.40
N VAL A 45 -4.72 -0.87 7.56
CA VAL A 45 -4.87 -2.28 7.93
C VAL A 45 -3.48 -2.87 8.08
N THR A 46 -3.19 -3.57 9.17
CA THR A 46 -1.93 -4.30 9.31
C THR A 46 -2.19 -5.80 9.41
N ILE A 47 -1.70 -6.56 8.44
CA ILE A 47 -1.89 -8.02 8.40
C ILE A 47 -0.69 -8.72 9.03
N LYS A 48 -0.89 -9.38 10.17
CA LYS A 48 0.13 -10.24 10.79
C LYS A 48 -0.18 -11.69 10.44
N THR A 49 0.48 -12.26 9.44
CA THR A 49 0.35 -13.70 9.16
C THR A 49 1.03 -14.52 10.27
N GLN A 50 0.31 -15.51 10.83
CA GLN A 50 0.85 -16.43 11.84
C GLN A 50 2.01 -17.25 11.28
N GLY A 51 2.98 -17.57 12.14
CA GLY A 51 4.04 -18.53 11.86
C GLY A 51 5.40 -17.89 11.69
N ASP A 52 5.62 -17.06 10.67
CA ASP A 52 6.98 -16.56 10.41
C ASP A 52 7.06 -15.53 9.29
N ARG A 53 6.02 -14.72 9.04
CA ARG A 53 6.01 -13.72 7.95
C ARG A 53 5.22 -12.51 8.39
N THR A 54 5.85 -11.49 8.95
CA THR A 54 5.14 -10.23 9.26
C THR A 54 5.06 -9.38 7.99
N LEU A 55 4.08 -9.66 7.14
CA LEU A 55 3.76 -8.86 5.96
C LEU A 55 2.94 -7.63 6.37
N PHE A 56 3.61 -6.56 6.75
CA PHE A 56 2.95 -5.27 6.99
C PHE A 56 2.42 -4.69 5.67
N PHE A 57 1.20 -5.06 5.29
CA PHE A 57 0.52 -4.40 4.19
C PHE A 57 -0.35 -3.26 4.72
N ASP A 58 0.20 -2.07 4.87
CA ASP A 58 -0.59 -0.91 5.29
C ASP A 58 -1.38 -0.36 4.09
N PHE A 59 -2.48 -1.04 3.73
CA PHE A 59 -3.35 -0.57 2.65
C PHE A 59 -4.07 0.70 3.07
N PHE A 60 -3.95 1.73 2.25
CA PHE A 60 -4.79 2.92 2.37
C PHE A 60 -5.20 3.42 0.97
N PRO A 61 -6.43 3.13 0.48
CA PRO A 61 -6.97 3.74 -0.72
C PRO A 61 -7.30 5.23 -0.49
N PHE A 62 -6.47 6.14 -1.00
CA PHE A 62 -6.81 7.56 -1.10
C PHE A 62 -7.22 7.90 -2.53
N ASP A 63 -8.27 8.71 -2.62
CA ASP A 63 -8.77 9.26 -3.87
C ASP A 63 -7.92 10.47 -4.23
N ILE A 64 -7.31 10.45 -5.41
CA ILE A 64 -6.48 11.56 -5.93
C ILE A 64 -7.17 12.32 -7.06
N GLY A 65 -8.44 12.01 -7.33
CA GLY A 65 -9.24 12.61 -8.38
C GLY A 65 -9.47 11.66 -9.56
N ARG A 66 -9.80 12.27 -10.70
CA ARG A 66 -10.28 11.55 -11.90
C ARG A 66 -9.39 11.75 -13.11
N ILE A 67 -9.21 10.68 -13.88
CA ILE A 67 -8.58 10.71 -15.21
C ILE A 67 -9.61 10.21 -16.21
N GLU A 68 -9.99 11.02 -17.21
CA GLU A 68 -10.92 10.62 -18.29
C GLU A 68 -12.17 9.86 -17.79
N ARG A 69 -12.78 10.37 -16.70
CA ARG A 69 -13.97 9.82 -16.01
C ARG A 69 -13.74 8.58 -15.15
N TYR A 70 -12.49 8.16 -14.94
CA TYR A 70 -12.13 7.10 -14.01
C TYR A 70 -11.70 7.67 -12.68
N ASP A 71 -12.27 7.17 -11.57
CA ASP A 71 -11.76 7.43 -10.23
C ASP A 71 -10.39 6.75 -10.06
N VAL A 72 -9.43 7.44 -9.44
CA VAL A 72 -8.09 6.89 -9.23
C VAL A 72 -7.87 6.59 -7.76
N LYS A 73 -7.61 5.32 -7.45
CA LYS A 73 -7.26 4.86 -6.11
C LYS A 73 -5.81 4.41 -6.08
N ILE A 74 -5.03 5.05 -5.22
CA ILE A 74 -3.67 4.62 -4.92
C ILE A 74 -3.70 3.73 -3.69
N GLN A 75 -3.04 2.59 -3.77
CA GLN A 75 -2.82 1.67 -2.67
C GLN A 75 -1.34 1.66 -2.32
N LEU A 76 -1.00 2.07 -1.11
CA LEU A 76 0.37 2.01 -0.58
C LEU A 76 0.60 0.67 0.12
N TYR A 77 1.82 0.14 -0.01
CA TYR A 77 2.23 -1.12 0.59
C TYR A 77 3.67 -0.98 1.10
N THR A 78 4.03 -1.74 2.12
CA THR A 78 5.42 -1.93 2.52
C THR A 78 5.71 -3.42 2.64
N VAL A 79 6.98 -3.80 2.53
CA VAL A 79 7.43 -5.17 2.75
C VAL A 79 8.43 -5.22 3.92
N PRO A 80 8.42 -6.28 4.74
CA PRO A 80 9.43 -6.43 5.77
C PRO A 80 10.81 -6.60 5.11
N GLY A 81 11.79 -5.82 5.55
CA GLY A 81 13.12 -5.80 4.95
C GLY A 81 14.14 -6.76 5.57
N GLN A 82 13.71 -7.71 6.42
CA GLN A 82 14.61 -8.73 6.97
C GLN A 82 14.88 -9.82 5.92
N VAL A 83 16.13 -10.30 5.84
CA VAL A 83 16.62 -11.24 4.81
C VAL A 83 15.84 -12.57 4.79
N LYS A 84 15.24 -12.96 5.93
CA LYS A 84 14.35 -14.12 6.10
C LYS A 84 13.11 -14.09 5.17
N TYR A 85 12.82 -12.97 4.50
CA TYR A 85 11.60 -12.74 3.71
C TYR A 85 11.82 -12.51 2.20
N ASN A 86 12.96 -12.92 1.63
CA ASN A 86 13.23 -12.78 0.19
C ASN A 86 12.19 -13.46 -0.73
N SER A 87 11.53 -14.52 -0.27
CA SER A 87 10.43 -15.16 -1.01
C SER A 87 9.24 -14.22 -1.23
N THR A 88 8.93 -13.38 -0.24
CA THR A 88 7.83 -12.43 -0.31
C THR A 88 8.17 -11.22 -1.17
N ARG A 89 9.45 -10.84 -1.20
CA ARG A 89 9.98 -9.76 -2.04
C ARG A 89 9.85 -10.01 -3.55
N ARG A 90 9.77 -11.28 -3.97
CA ARG A 90 9.61 -11.67 -5.39
C ARG A 90 8.15 -11.66 -5.88
N LEU A 91 7.18 -11.59 -4.97
CA LEU A 91 5.75 -11.71 -5.29
C LEU A 91 5.02 -10.37 -5.43
N VAL A 92 5.70 -9.25 -5.14
CA VAL A 92 5.11 -7.90 -5.07
C VAL A 92 5.62 -7.01 -6.19
#